data_AF-A0A739WCE1-F1
#
_entry.id   AF-A0A739WCE1-F1
#
_cell.length_a   1.000
_cell.length_b   1.000
_cell.length_c   1.000
_cell.angle_alpha   90.00
_cell.angle_beta   90.00
_cell.angle_gamma   90.00
#
_symmetry.space_group_name_H-M   'P 1'
#
loop_
_entity.id
_entity.type
_entity.pdbx_description
1 polymer ?
#
loop_
_entity_poly.entity_id
_entity_poly.type
_entity_poly.pdbx_seq_one_letter_code
_entity_poly.pdbx_strand_id
1 'polypeptide(L)' 'AEKDFFNKIEKKKGKIRWSKTFNLRKNFLNQCSTADSAAILLIMSKFGRVRG' A
#
# COMPACT_ATOMS: atom_id res chain seq x y z
N ALA A 1 -8.30 -7.03 -6.76
CA ALA A 1 -7.46 -6.83 -5.56
C ALA A 1 -6.35 -5.81 -5.80
N GLU A 2 -5.56 -5.94 -6.88
CA GLU A 2 -4.42 -5.03 -7.16
C GLU A 2 -4.85 -3.57 -7.37
N LYS A 3 -5.91 -3.33 -8.15
CA LYS A 3 -6.43 -1.99 -8.40
C LYS A 3 -6.87 -1.26 -7.12
N ASP A 4 -7.40 -2.01 -6.16
CA ASP A 4 -7.83 -1.47 -4.86
C ASP A 4 -6.63 -1.07 -3.99
N PHE A 5 -5.58 -1.91 -3.98
CA PHE A 5 -4.31 -1.60 -3.34
C PHE A 5 -3.69 -0.31 -3.89
N PHE A 6 -3.64 -0.16 -5.23
CA PHE A 6 -3.09 1.04 -5.84
C PHE A 6 -3.97 2.26 -5.66
N ASN A 7 -5.29 2.10 -5.58
CA ASN A 7 -6.25 3.19 -5.30
C ASN A 7 -6.24 3.65 -3.84
N LYS A 8 -5.75 2.85 -2.88
CA LYS A 8 -5.53 3.29 -1.49
C LYS A 8 -4.39 4.30 -1.44
N ILE A 9 -4.72 5.57 -1.70
CA ILE A 9 -3.79 6.69 -1.72
C ILE A 9 -4.36 7.80 -0.85
N GLU A 10 -3.59 8.26 0.14
CA GLU A 10 -3.95 9.48 0.86
C GLU A 10 -3.46 10.71 0.06
N LYS A 11 -4.39 11.57 -0.31
CA LYS A 11 -4.11 12.85 -0.95
C LYS A 11 -4.51 13.99 -0.01
N LYS A 12 -3.68 15.03 0.07
CA LYS A 12 -4.03 16.29 0.75
C LYS A 12 -3.60 17.46 -0.11
N LYS A 13 -4.56 18.34 -0.44
CA LYS A 13 -4.37 19.50 -1.32
C LYS A 13 -3.71 19.12 -2.66
N GLY A 14 -4.21 18.07 -3.31
CA GLY A 14 -3.69 17.58 -4.60
C GLY A 14 -2.36 16.82 -4.56
N LYS A 15 -1.62 16.86 -3.46
CA LYS A 15 -0.36 16.12 -3.29
C LYS A 15 -0.60 14.75 -2.64
N ILE A 16 0.05 13.73 -3.18
CA ILE A 16 0.04 12.38 -2.61
C ILE A 16 0.96 12.34 -1.40
N ARG A 17 0.43 11.84 -0.28
CA ARG A 17 1.20 11.61 0.94
C ARG A 17 1.68 10.16 0.94
N TRP A 18 2.85 9.92 0.35
CA TRP A 18 3.43 8.58 0.22
C TRP A 18 3.64 7.89 1.57
N SER A 19 4.09 8.62 2.61
CA SER A 19 4.31 8.04 3.94
C SER A 19 3.03 7.47 4.57
N LYS A 20 1.88 8.14 4.37
CA LYS A 20 0.61 7.66 4.89
C LYS A 20 -0.06 6.64 3.98
N THR A 21 0.10 6.81 2.67
CA THR A 21 -0.30 5.82 1.65
C THR A 21 0.38 4.47 1.90
N PHE A 22 1.66 4.48 2.26
CA PHE A 22 2.44 3.30 2.64
C PHE A 22 1.79 2.57 3.82
N ASN A 23 1.43 3.28 4.89
CA ASN A 23 0.75 2.69 6.05
C ASN A 23 -0.64 2.14 5.70
N LEU A 24 -1.42 2.83 4.87
CA LEU A 24 -2.73 2.35 4.41
C LEU A 24 -2.62 1.06 3.60
N ARG A 25 -1.64 1.01 2.70
CA ARG A 25 -1.32 -0.18 1.89
C ARG A 25 -0.81 -1.34 2.77
N LYS A 26 0.04 -1.07 3.76
CA LYS A 26 0.46 -2.06 4.75
C LYS A 26 -0.72 -2.62 5.52
N ASN A 27 -1.59 -1.75 6.01
CA ASN A 27 -2.76 -2.15 6.80
C ASN A 27 -3.74 -2.98 5.96
N PHE A 28 -3.90 -2.66 4.68
CA PHE A 28 -4.72 -3.46 3.77
C PHE A 28 -4.17 -4.86 3.55
N LEU A 29 -2.85 -5.00 3.38
CA LEU A 29 -2.22 -6.30 3.26
C LEU A 29 -2.28 -7.09 4.58
N ASN A 30 -2.13 -6.42 5.72
CA ASN A 30 -2.26 -7.03 7.05
C ASN A 30 -3.68 -7.52 7.38
N GLN A 31 -4.71 -6.98 6.73
CA GLN A 31 -6.08 -7.50 6.84
C GLN A 31 -6.25 -8.85 6.12
N CYS A 32 -5.31 -9.22 5.25
CA CYS A 32 -5.32 -10.48 4.54
C CYS A 32 -4.57 -11.53 5.35
N SER A 33 -5.29 -12.32 6.16
CA SER A 33 -4.71 -13.38 7.01
C SER A 33 -3.99 -14.49 6.24
N THR A 34 -4.21 -14.57 4.92
CA THR A 34 -3.56 -15.52 3.99
C THR A 34 -2.32 -14.96 3.32
N ALA A 35 -2.01 -13.66 3.48
CA ALA A 35 -0.86 -13.05 2.84
C ALA A 35 0.43 -13.34 3.63
N ASP A 36 1.39 -13.99 2.97
CA ASP A 36 2.70 -14.28 3.55
C ASP A 36 3.45 -12.98 3.89
N SER A 37 4.00 -12.90 5.10
CA SER A 37 4.67 -11.68 5.58
C SER A 37 5.89 -11.30 4.73
N ALA A 38 6.59 -12.26 4.12
CA ALA A 38 7.68 -11.99 3.19
C ALA A 38 7.15 -11.43 1.86
N ALA A 39 6.03 -11.95 1.36
CA ALA A 39 5.36 -11.39 0.19
C ALA A 39 4.87 -9.96 0.43
N ILE A 40 4.29 -9.67 1.61
CA ILE A 40 3.90 -8.31 2.02
C ILE A 40 5.11 -7.39 2.02
N LEU A 41 6.25 -7.82 2.58
CA LEU A 41 7.49 -7.04 2.60
C LEU A 41 8.01 -6.74 1.19
N LEU A 42 8.00 -7.72 0.29
CA LEU A 42 8.41 -7.54 -1.11
C LEU A 42 7.50 -6.55 -1.85
N ILE A 43 6.18 -6.69 -1.69
CA ILE A 43 5.20 -5.78 -2.28
C ILE A 43 5.35 -4.37 -1.70
N MET A 44 5.53 -4.24 -0.38
CA MET A 44 5.74 -2.95 0.27
C MET A 44 7.05 -2.27 -0.14
N SER A 45 8.12 -3.04 -0.29
CA SER A 45 9.42 -2.53 -0.72
C SER A 45 9.34 -2.00 -2.16
N LYS A 46 8.68 -2.76 -3.05
CA LYS A 46 8.60 -2.42 -4.48
C LYS A 46 7.50 -1.41 -4.81
N PHE A 47 6.35 -1.47 -4.13
CA PHE A 47 5.14 -0.72 -4.49
C PHE A 47 4.55 0.12 -3.35
N GLY A 48 5.13 0.09 -2.15
CA GLY A 48 4.56 0.80 -0.98
C GLY A 48 4.53 2.32 -1.13
N ARG A 49 5.45 2.90 -1.93
CA ARG A 49 5.58 4.35 -2.14
C ARG A 49 5.50 4.77 -3.61
N VAL A 50 5.07 3.87 -4.48
CA VAL A 50 5.07 4.09 -5.93
C VAL A 50 3.64 4.26 -6.41
N ARG A 51 3.46 5.11 -7.42
CA ARG A 51 2.22 5.17 -8.19
C ARG A 51 2.30 4.02 -9.20
N GLY A 52 1.82 2.85 -8.78
CA GLY A 52 1.49 1.78 -9.72
C GLY A 52 0.27 2.13 -10.55
#